data_AF-A0A254SM69-F1
#
_entry.id   AF-A0A254SM69-F1
#
_cell.length_a   1.000
_cell.length_b   1.000
_cell.length_c   1.000
_cell.angle_alpha   90.00
_cell.angle_beta   90.00
_cell.angle_gamma   90.00
#
_symmetry.space_group_name_H-M   'P 1'
#
loop_
_entity.id
_entity.type
_entity.pdbx_description
1 polymer ?
#
loop_
_entity_poly.entity_id
_entity_poly.type
_entity_poly.pdbx_seq_one_letter_code
_entity_poly.pdbx_strand_id
1 'polypeptide(L)'
;MDKNNGENSKVVYDGEEHGNVLQLKYPKGCVGPNDNDTPACAAQIIQPLVKTADTMWSAYDIFFEDGFEFQLGGKLPGLCGGKCYTGNAMPQTGDGWSARIMWRKDGNAVQLIYFMGQESVYGDDFKWDLNGTIPQKQFTTGTWHRIVNKVSMNTIASPGNGDKNGRVQTWLDGELALDVDTLRLRDYDTVKVDKFYLSTFHGGSSAEWAPTHDCFIRYDNFTVSTDSIAVKAGAPDTSGTCEGENCGQDPERIMPRAQNRATVAPVETYRIDGTFVGRKNTFPDGTTHQLKNGKRVKVVR
;
A
#
# COMPACT_ATOMS: atom_id res chain seq x y z
N MET A 1 9.52 -6.45 6.65
CA MET A 1 9.26 -7.18 7.90
C MET A 1 10.22 -8.36 8.06
N ASP A 2 10.59 -9.02 6.98
CA ASP A 2 11.35 -10.28 7.00
C ASP A 2 12.77 -10.20 7.60
N LYS A 3 13.41 -9.02 7.59
CA LYS A 3 14.76 -8.83 8.17
C LYS A 3 14.77 -8.49 9.66
N ASN A 4 13.64 -8.10 10.26
CA ASN A 4 13.54 -7.80 11.70
C ASN A 4 12.38 -8.54 12.37
N ASN A 5 11.90 -9.64 11.79
CA ASN A 5 10.78 -10.44 12.31
C ASN A 5 9.50 -9.63 12.63
N GLY A 6 9.29 -8.48 11.98
CA GLY A 6 8.14 -7.62 12.21
C GLY A 6 8.23 -6.75 13.48
N GLU A 7 9.39 -6.64 14.12
CA GLU A 7 9.59 -5.82 15.34
C GLU A 7 9.18 -4.34 15.19
N ASN A 8 9.25 -3.81 13.97
CA ASN A 8 8.83 -2.44 13.66
C ASN A 8 7.37 -2.32 13.20
N SER A 9 6.56 -3.35 13.43
CA SER A 9 5.13 -3.35 13.08
C SER A 9 4.29 -3.86 14.24
N LYS A 10 3.16 -3.20 14.50
CA LYS A 10 2.15 -3.66 15.45
C LYS A 10 0.76 -3.20 15.03
N VAL A 11 -0.25 -3.88 15.54
CA VAL A 11 -1.63 -3.41 15.49
C VAL A 11 -1.89 -2.59 16.75
N VAL A 12 -2.45 -1.38 16.60
CA VAL A 12 -2.82 -0.51 17.71
C VAL A 12 -4.29 -0.10 17.59
N TYR A 13 -4.94 0.13 18.72
CA TYR A 13 -6.29 0.69 18.74
C TYR A 13 -6.22 2.22 18.61
N ASP A 14 -7.01 2.78 17.70
CA ASP A 14 -7.07 4.19 17.32
C ASP A 14 -8.50 4.73 17.43
N GLY A 15 -9.09 4.58 18.61
CA GLY A 15 -10.44 5.06 18.90
C GLY A 15 -11.55 4.29 18.18
N GLU A 16 -12.80 4.68 18.42
CA GLU A 16 -13.98 4.00 17.86
C GLU A 16 -14.14 4.23 16.36
N GLU A 17 -13.66 5.37 15.86
CA GLU A 17 -13.77 5.75 14.44
C GLU A 17 -12.90 4.85 13.53
N HIS A 18 -11.65 4.57 13.93
CA HIS A 18 -10.72 3.78 13.12
C HIS A 18 -10.53 2.35 13.64
N GLY A 19 -10.77 2.08 14.92
CA GLY A 19 -10.62 0.75 15.50
C GLY A 19 -9.16 0.30 15.52
N ASN A 20 -8.86 -0.88 14.98
CA ASN A 20 -7.51 -1.44 15.01
C ASN A 20 -6.76 -1.14 13.71
N VAL A 21 -5.65 -0.41 13.79
CA VAL A 21 -4.85 0.06 12.65
C VAL A 21 -3.43 -0.52 12.66
N LEU A 22 -2.78 -0.57 11.51
CA LEU A 22 -1.36 -0.97 11.39
C LEU A 22 -0.47 0.23 11.74
N GLN A 23 0.29 0.15 12.83
CA GLN A 23 1.35 1.11 13.14
C GLN A 23 2.71 0.56 12.73
N LEU A 24 3.48 1.36 12.00
CA LEU A 24 4.87 1.09 11.65
C LEU A 24 5.80 2.06 12.38
N LYS A 25 6.87 1.51 12.97
CA LYS A 25 7.96 2.24 13.59
C LYS A 25 9.05 2.56 12.56
N TYR A 26 9.52 3.80 12.59
CA TYR A 26 10.65 4.34 11.84
C TYR A 26 11.76 4.65 12.83
N PRO A 27 12.72 3.73 13.06
CA PRO A 27 13.70 3.89 14.11
C PRO A 27 14.62 5.10 13.89
N LYS A 28 15.04 5.72 15.00
CA LYS A 28 16.09 6.73 15.02
C LYS A 28 17.30 6.30 14.20
N GLY A 29 17.82 7.20 13.36
CA GLY A 29 19.05 6.99 12.60
C GLY A 29 18.92 6.05 11.40
N CYS A 30 17.72 5.52 11.12
CA CYS A 30 17.54 4.51 10.09
C CYS A 30 17.17 5.11 8.73
N VAL A 31 17.82 4.62 7.65
CA VAL A 31 17.58 5.05 6.26
C VAL A 31 17.51 3.84 5.32
N GLY A 32 16.59 3.89 4.36
CA GLY A 32 16.63 3.03 3.18
C GLY A 32 15.84 1.71 3.28
N PRO A 33 15.85 0.92 2.19
CA PRO A 33 15.01 -0.26 2.01
C PRO A 33 15.55 -1.57 2.65
N ASN A 34 16.53 -1.50 3.55
CA ASN A 34 17.09 -2.69 4.23
C ASN A 34 17.94 -3.56 3.30
N ASP A 35 18.80 -2.94 2.49
CA ASP A 35 19.53 -3.65 1.43
C ASP A 35 20.76 -4.41 1.98
N ASN A 36 21.18 -4.11 3.21
CA ASN A 36 22.36 -4.69 3.89
C ASN A 36 21.97 -5.48 5.16
N ASP A 37 22.96 -5.87 5.98
CA ASP A 37 22.79 -6.52 7.31
C ASP A 37 22.17 -5.60 8.38
N THR A 38 21.85 -4.35 8.03
CA THR A 38 21.20 -3.40 8.92
C THR A 38 19.71 -3.75 9.09
N PRO A 39 19.18 -3.75 10.34
CA PRO A 39 17.77 -3.96 10.61
C PRO A 39 16.87 -3.00 9.84
N ALA A 40 15.66 -3.48 9.54
CA ALA A 40 14.78 -2.78 8.62
C ALA A 40 14.23 -1.45 9.16
N CYS A 41 14.31 -0.35 8.40
CA CYS A 41 13.90 0.99 8.87
C CYS A 41 12.39 1.19 8.99
N ALA A 42 11.58 0.33 8.37
CA ALA A 42 10.16 0.15 8.67
C ALA A 42 9.68 -1.11 7.93
N ALA A 43 8.94 -0.95 6.83
CA ALA A 43 8.34 -2.08 6.12
C ALA A 43 8.59 -2.03 4.62
N GLN A 44 8.89 -3.21 4.08
CA GLN A 44 8.91 -3.50 2.65
C GLN A 44 8.15 -4.79 2.42
N ILE A 45 7.08 -4.73 1.65
CA ILE A 45 6.25 -5.88 1.25
C ILE A 45 5.80 -5.66 -0.18
N ILE A 46 6.24 -6.54 -1.07
CA ILE A 46 5.70 -6.62 -2.42
C ILE A 46 4.59 -7.67 -2.38
N GLN A 47 3.35 -7.24 -2.59
CA GLN A 47 2.18 -8.12 -2.66
C GLN A 47 1.80 -8.32 -4.13
N PRO A 48 2.04 -9.52 -4.72
CA PRO A 48 1.46 -9.87 -6.01
C PRO A 48 -0.07 -9.80 -5.95
N LEU A 49 -0.67 -9.18 -6.95
CA LEU A 49 -2.11 -9.04 -7.05
C LEU A 49 -2.71 -10.30 -7.67
N VAL A 50 -3.85 -10.74 -7.12
CA VAL A 50 -4.58 -11.91 -7.64
C VAL A 50 -5.13 -11.64 -9.06
N LYS A 51 -5.45 -10.37 -9.35
CA LYS A 51 -5.89 -9.91 -10.66
C LYS A 51 -4.92 -8.83 -11.16
N THR A 52 -4.43 -8.99 -12.38
CA THR A 52 -3.64 -7.97 -13.07
C THR A 52 -4.54 -7.20 -14.04
N ALA A 53 -4.22 -5.93 -14.31
CA ALA A 53 -5.04 -5.09 -15.19
C ALA A 53 -4.24 -3.96 -15.84
N ASP A 54 -4.80 -3.42 -16.92
CA ASP A 54 -4.30 -2.19 -17.56
C ASP A 54 -4.63 -0.93 -16.76
N THR A 55 -5.70 -0.96 -15.97
CA THR A 55 -6.03 0.12 -15.04
C THR A 55 -6.30 -0.49 -13.68
N MET A 56 -5.69 0.09 -12.66
CA MET A 56 -5.85 -0.34 -11.27
C MET A 56 -5.92 0.88 -10.38
N TRP A 57 -6.81 0.79 -9.40
CA TRP A 57 -6.93 1.74 -8.31
C TRP A 57 -6.29 1.15 -7.05
N SER A 58 -5.65 2.00 -6.26
CA SER A 58 -5.30 1.68 -4.88
C SER A 58 -5.74 2.80 -3.95
N ALA A 59 -6.08 2.45 -2.72
CA ALA A 59 -6.36 3.41 -1.68
C ALA A 59 -5.84 2.91 -0.35
N TYR A 60 -5.51 3.85 0.53
CA TYR A 60 -5.22 3.60 1.93
C TYR A 60 -5.34 4.93 2.69
N ASP A 61 -5.62 4.81 3.97
CA ASP A 61 -5.59 5.94 4.88
C ASP A 61 -4.23 5.92 5.60
N ILE A 62 -3.68 7.10 5.89
CA ILE A 62 -2.38 7.28 6.51
C ILE A 62 -2.42 8.37 7.59
N PHE A 63 -1.76 8.11 8.70
CA PHE A 63 -1.62 9.04 9.82
C PHE A 63 -0.17 9.13 10.24
N PHE A 64 0.46 10.28 10.01
CA PHE A 64 1.77 10.57 10.56
C PHE A 64 1.58 10.98 12.02
N GLU A 65 2.15 10.25 12.98
CA GLU A 65 1.95 10.55 14.40
C GLU A 65 2.60 11.88 14.79
N ASP A 66 2.11 12.48 15.88
CA ASP A 66 2.69 13.69 16.43
C ASP A 66 4.19 13.50 16.70
N GLY A 67 4.97 14.49 16.30
CA GLY A 67 6.43 14.45 16.37
C GLY A 67 7.11 13.73 15.20
N PHE A 68 6.37 13.16 14.23
CA PHE A 68 7.01 12.57 13.05
C PHE A 68 7.90 13.58 12.31
N GLU A 69 9.18 13.24 12.17
CA GLU A 69 10.13 14.08 11.45
C GLU A 69 10.15 13.72 9.97
N PHE A 70 9.64 14.60 9.09
CA PHE A 70 9.69 14.34 7.64
C PHE A 70 11.11 14.30 7.07
N GLN A 71 12.06 14.98 7.72
CA GLN A 71 13.45 15.14 7.26
C GLN A 71 13.51 15.57 5.79
N LEU A 72 14.40 14.99 4.98
CA LEU A 72 14.45 15.25 3.53
C LEU A 72 13.39 14.44 2.75
N GLY A 73 12.79 13.44 3.39
CA GLY A 73 11.73 12.64 2.79
C GLY A 73 11.84 11.15 3.04
N GLY A 74 10.89 10.42 2.48
CA GLY A 74 10.84 8.98 2.54
C GLY A 74 9.74 8.41 1.65
N LYS A 75 9.66 7.09 1.59
CA LYS A 75 8.86 6.36 0.61
C LYS A 75 7.53 5.94 1.22
N LEU A 76 6.51 5.88 0.38
CA LEU A 76 5.16 5.46 0.73
C LEU A 76 4.62 4.43 -0.28
N PRO A 77 3.59 3.68 0.13
CA PRO A 77 3.03 2.61 -0.70
C PRO A 77 2.50 3.07 -2.05
N GLY A 78 2.58 2.19 -3.06
CA GLY A 78 2.03 2.45 -4.38
C GLY A 78 1.96 1.20 -5.27
N LEU A 79 1.53 1.41 -6.52
CA LEU A 79 1.33 0.34 -7.51
C LEU A 79 2.61 0.15 -8.35
N CYS A 80 2.83 -1.08 -8.81
CA CYS A 80 3.88 -1.36 -9.78
C CYS A 80 3.53 -2.54 -10.71
N GLY A 81 4.33 -2.67 -11.76
CA GLY A 81 4.13 -3.66 -12.82
C GLY A 81 5.45 -4.28 -13.30
N GLY A 82 5.41 -5.54 -13.74
CA GLY A 82 6.57 -6.21 -14.32
C GLY A 82 7.74 -6.28 -13.34
N LYS A 83 8.92 -5.77 -13.74
CA LYS A 83 10.10 -5.70 -12.88
C LYS A 83 9.96 -4.82 -11.63
N CYS A 84 8.94 -3.97 -11.54
CA CYS A 84 8.70 -3.09 -10.37
C CYS A 84 9.96 -2.28 -10.00
N TYR A 85 10.50 -1.53 -10.97
CA TYR A 85 11.76 -0.80 -10.84
C TYR A 85 11.78 0.15 -9.63
N THR A 86 12.85 0.10 -8.84
CA THR A 86 13.13 0.97 -7.68
C THR A 86 14.64 1.11 -7.48
N GLY A 87 15.08 2.01 -6.58
CA GLY A 87 16.51 2.20 -6.30
C GLY A 87 17.25 2.88 -7.46
N ASN A 88 18.54 2.60 -7.62
CA ASN A 88 19.35 3.11 -8.72
C ASN A 88 19.17 2.23 -9.98
N ALA A 89 17.92 2.11 -10.46
CA ALA A 89 17.56 1.24 -11.57
C ALA A 89 16.54 1.93 -12.48
N MET A 90 17.04 2.66 -13.48
CA MET A 90 16.23 3.28 -14.52
C MET A 90 15.69 2.20 -15.49
N PRO A 91 14.38 2.19 -15.81
CA PRO A 91 13.84 1.33 -16.86
C PRO A 91 14.43 1.68 -18.24
N GLN A 92 14.85 0.67 -19.00
CA GLN A 92 15.46 0.83 -20.34
C GLN A 92 14.76 0.00 -21.44
N THR A 93 13.88 -0.92 -21.05
CA THR A 93 13.31 -1.93 -21.96
C THR A 93 11.78 -2.00 -21.91
N GLY A 94 11.12 -1.16 -21.11
CA GLY A 94 9.66 -1.14 -20.98
C GLY A 94 9.06 -2.43 -20.39
N ASP A 95 9.84 -3.20 -19.63
CA ASP A 95 9.46 -4.47 -18.98
C ASP A 95 9.04 -4.30 -17.50
N GLY A 96 8.88 -3.05 -17.06
CA GLY A 96 8.39 -2.73 -15.72
C GLY A 96 8.43 -1.25 -15.41
N TRP A 97 7.77 -0.90 -14.32
CA TRP A 97 7.61 0.46 -13.82
C TRP A 97 7.20 0.40 -12.34
N SER A 98 7.30 1.52 -11.63
CA SER A 98 6.62 1.68 -10.34
C SER A 98 6.11 3.10 -10.18
N ALA A 99 4.96 3.26 -9.51
CA ALA A 99 4.38 4.55 -9.14
C ALA A 99 4.13 4.54 -7.63
N ARG A 100 5.20 4.77 -6.87
CA ARG A 100 5.15 4.92 -5.41
C ARG A 100 4.97 6.37 -5.03
N ILE A 101 4.74 6.64 -3.76
CA ILE A 101 4.61 8.00 -3.24
C ILE A 101 5.86 8.31 -2.41
N MET A 102 6.21 9.58 -2.30
CA MET A 102 7.15 10.06 -1.30
C MET A 102 6.55 11.21 -0.51
N TRP A 103 6.88 11.27 0.78
CA TRP A 103 6.91 12.56 1.47
C TRP A 103 8.29 13.18 1.24
N ARG A 104 8.31 14.50 1.19
CA ARG A 104 9.49 15.35 1.18
C ARG A 104 9.51 16.19 2.45
N LYS A 105 10.49 17.09 2.55
CA LYS A 105 10.59 18.05 3.64
C LYS A 105 9.27 18.78 3.86
N ASP A 106 8.95 19.02 5.13
CA ASP A 106 7.74 19.72 5.58
C ASP A 106 6.44 19.00 5.17
N GLY A 107 6.50 17.69 4.95
CA GLY A 107 5.34 16.87 4.59
C GLY A 107 4.91 16.98 3.13
N ASN A 108 5.64 17.71 2.29
CA ASN A 108 5.31 17.86 0.86
C ASN A 108 5.16 16.51 0.16
N ALA A 109 4.02 16.28 -0.48
CA ALA A 109 3.72 15.01 -1.13
C ALA A 109 4.13 15.02 -2.61
N VAL A 110 4.78 13.96 -3.06
CA VAL A 110 5.15 13.76 -4.47
C VAL A 110 4.87 12.33 -4.89
N GLN A 111 4.58 12.13 -6.17
CA GLN A 111 4.59 10.81 -6.78
C GLN A 111 6.02 10.51 -7.24
N LEU A 112 6.57 9.39 -6.80
CA LEU A 112 7.86 8.87 -7.24
C LEU A 112 7.63 7.80 -8.30
N ILE A 113 7.90 8.12 -9.56
CA ILE A 113 7.61 7.23 -10.69
C ILE A 113 8.90 6.76 -11.35
N TYR A 114 9.01 5.44 -11.52
CA TYR A 114 9.99 4.82 -12.42
C TYR A 114 9.29 4.44 -13.72
N PHE A 115 9.73 5.01 -14.83
CA PHE A 115 9.12 4.82 -16.16
C PHE A 115 10.15 5.01 -17.28
N MET A 116 9.79 4.59 -18.50
CA MET A 116 10.67 4.76 -19.66
C MET A 116 10.80 6.24 -20.04
N GLY A 117 12.04 6.73 -20.10
CA GLY A 117 12.34 8.12 -20.43
C GLY A 117 12.31 9.08 -19.23
N GLN A 118 12.35 8.54 -18.00
CA GLN A 118 12.63 9.33 -16.80
C GLN A 118 14.00 10.03 -16.90
N GLU A 119 14.14 11.17 -16.23
CA GLU A 119 15.34 12.02 -16.29
C GLU A 119 16.46 11.49 -15.38
N SER A 120 16.09 11.07 -14.18
CA SER A 120 17.02 10.61 -13.15
C SER A 120 17.26 9.09 -13.23
N VAL A 121 18.44 8.63 -12.78
CA VAL A 121 18.69 7.18 -12.56
C VAL A 121 17.84 6.60 -11.41
N TYR A 122 17.32 7.48 -10.56
CA TYR A 122 16.26 7.21 -9.59
C TYR A 122 14.90 7.62 -10.17
N GLY A 123 13.80 7.24 -9.52
CA GLY A 123 12.47 7.67 -9.96
C GLY A 123 12.34 9.19 -9.97
N ASP A 124 11.56 9.71 -10.90
CA ASP A 124 11.30 11.14 -11.01
C ASP A 124 10.21 11.55 -10.02
N ASP A 125 10.34 12.76 -9.49
CA ASP A 125 9.38 13.39 -8.59
C ASP A 125 8.35 14.18 -9.40
N PHE A 126 7.07 13.83 -9.21
CA PHE A 126 5.95 14.62 -9.68
C PHE A 126 5.24 15.24 -8.49
N LYS A 127 5.27 16.56 -8.39
CA LYS A 127 4.65 17.30 -7.30
C LYS A 127 3.14 17.15 -7.31
N TRP A 128 2.57 17.05 -6.12
CA TRP A 128 1.12 17.07 -5.93
C TRP A 128 0.61 18.51 -5.87
N ASP A 129 0.80 19.23 -6.97
CA ASP A 129 0.40 20.63 -7.15
C ASP A 129 -0.32 20.87 -8.49
N LEU A 130 -0.68 19.78 -9.19
CA LEU A 130 -1.22 19.81 -10.56
C LEU A 130 -0.43 20.76 -11.48
N ASN A 131 0.90 20.59 -11.51
CA ASN A 131 1.83 21.44 -12.26
C ASN A 131 1.72 22.93 -11.88
N GLY A 132 1.57 23.18 -10.57
CA GLY A 132 1.47 24.51 -9.99
C GLY A 132 0.10 25.19 -10.09
N THR A 133 -0.95 24.49 -10.54
CA THR A 133 -2.31 25.04 -10.62
C THR A 133 -3.05 25.02 -9.28
N ILE A 134 -2.59 24.20 -8.33
CA ILE A 134 -3.04 24.21 -6.93
C ILE A 134 -1.83 24.32 -6.00
N PRO A 135 -2.01 24.72 -4.72
CA PRO A 135 -0.94 24.65 -3.73
C PRO A 135 -0.42 23.21 -3.59
N GLN A 136 0.90 23.08 -3.41
CA GLN A 136 1.55 21.81 -3.11
C GLN A 136 0.86 21.12 -1.93
N LYS A 137 0.34 19.91 -2.15
CA LYS A 137 -0.26 19.10 -1.10
C LYS A 137 0.78 18.63 -0.11
N GLN A 138 0.39 18.58 1.17
CA GLN A 138 1.24 18.21 2.28
C GLN A 138 0.51 17.21 3.18
N PHE A 139 1.27 16.27 3.74
CA PHE A 139 0.83 15.47 4.88
C PHE A 139 1.04 16.27 6.17
N THR A 140 0.05 16.24 7.04
CA THR A 140 0.09 16.90 8.35
C THR A 140 0.16 15.84 9.44
N THR A 141 1.05 16.04 10.42
CA THR A 141 1.11 15.15 11.58
C THR A 141 -0.14 15.29 12.43
N GLY A 142 -0.54 14.22 13.11
CA GLY A 142 -1.74 14.24 13.96
C GLY A 142 -3.05 14.24 13.16
N THR A 143 -3.01 14.05 11.84
CA THR A 143 -4.18 14.06 10.95
C THR A 143 -4.21 12.82 10.06
N TRP A 144 -5.39 12.19 9.96
CA TRP A 144 -5.63 11.12 9.01
C TRP A 144 -5.84 11.71 7.62
N HIS A 145 -5.13 11.15 6.65
CA HIS A 145 -5.27 11.50 5.24
C HIS A 145 -5.69 10.27 4.44
N ARG A 146 -6.63 10.45 3.53
CA ARG A 146 -6.99 9.42 2.56
C ARG A 146 -6.25 9.65 1.25
N ILE A 147 -5.52 8.63 0.81
CA ILE A 147 -4.86 8.61 -0.49
C ILE A 147 -5.62 7.65 -1.40
N VAL A 148 -5.95 8.11 -2.60
CA VAL A 148 -6.44 7.26 -3.69
C VAL A 148 -5.55 7.46 -4.90
N ASN A 149 -5.02 6.38 -5.48
CA ASN A 149 -4.23 6.39 -6.70
C ASN A 149 -4.96 5.62 -7.79
N LYS A 150 -4.79 6.07 -9.02
CA LYS A 150 -5.18 5.34 -10.22
C LYS A 150 -4.00 5.31 -11.18
N VAL A 151 -3.61 4.12 -11.60
CA VAL A 151 -2.63 3.95 -12.68
C VAL A 151 -3.33 3.35 -13.89
N SER A 152 -3.15 3.97 -15.06
CA SER A 152 -3.62 3.51 -16.36
C SER A 152 -2.42 3.31 -17.28
N MET A 153 -2.22 2.09 -17.78
CA MET A 153 -1.13 1.75 -18.69
C MET A 153 -1.25 2.49 -20.02
N ASN A 154 -0.10 2.82 -20.62
CA ASN A 154 -0.07 3.34 -21.98
C ASN A 154 -0.50 2.30 -23.02
N THR A 155 -0.91 2.79 -24.19
CA THR A 155 -1.13 1.97 -25.39
C THR A 155 0.20 1.53 -26.00
N ILE A 156 0.14 0.47 -26.80
CA ILE A 156 1.28 -0.13 -27.46
C ILE A 156 0.98 -0.17 -28.95
N ALA A 157 1.72 0.62 -29.73
CA ALA A 157 1.57 0.66 -31.18
C ALA A 157 2.09 -0.64 -31.83
N SER A 158 3.18 -1.18 -31.29
CA SER A 158 3.75 -2.48 -31.64
C SER A 158 4.60 -3.02 -30.49
N PRO A 159 4.84 -4.34 -30.37
CA PRO A 159 5.73 -4.88 -29.33
C PRO A 159 7.09 -4.17 -29.33
N GLY A 160 7.53 -3.69 -28.16
CA GLY A 160 8.77 -2.89 -28.04
C GLY A 160 8.58 -1.38 -28.26
N ASN A 161 7.35 -0.92 -28.56
CA ASN A 161 7.04 0.46 -28.87
C ASN A 161 5.73 0.93 -28.19
N GLY A 162 5.86 1.35 -26.92
CA GLY A 162 4.78 1.96 -26.16
C GLY A 162 4.64 3.46 -26.39
N ASP A 163 3.38 3.94 -26.43
CA ASP A 163 3.06 5.36 -26.51
C ASP A 163 3.28 6.08 -25.16
N LYS A 164 3.33 7.40 -25.20
CA LYS A 164 3.47 8.28 -24.01
C LYS A 164 2.11 8.79 -23.53
N ASN A 165 1.14 7.89 -23.36
CA ASN A 165 -0.22 8.22 -22.93
C ASN A 165 -0.68 7.43 -21.69
N GLY A 166 0.27 6.82 -20.99
CA GLY A 166 0.03 6.21 -19.69
C GLY A 166 -0.18 7.31 -18.65
N ARG A 167 -1.02 7.02 -17.66
CA ARG A 167 -1.53 8.03 -16.75
C ARG A 167 -1.50 7.59 -15.29
N VAL A 168 -1.01 8.46 -14.41
CA VAL A 168 -1.09 8.32 -12.96
C VAL A 168 -1.87 9.51 -12.41
N GLN A 169 -2.94 9.21 -11.68
CA GLN A 169 -3.76 10.20 -10.98
C GLN A 169 -3.78 9.88 -9.50
N THR A 170 -3.71 10.93 -8.67
CA THR A 170 -3.73 10.77 -7.21
C THR A 170 -4.62 11.81 -6.58
N TRP A 171 -5.46 11.38 -5.64
CA TRP A 171 -6.31 12.23 -4.81
C TRP A 171 -5.83 12.17 -3.36
N LEU A 172 -5.83 13.32 -2.70
CA LEU A 172 -5.60 13.46 -1.27
C LEU A 172 -6.86 14.08 -0.66
N ASP A 173 -7.47 13.39 0.30
CA ASP A 173 -8.68 13.82 1.01
C ASP A 173 -9.86 14.19 0.08
N GLY A 174 -9.96 13.45 -1.02
CA GLY A 174 -11.02 13.63 -2.02
C GLY A 174 -10.73 14.68 -3.10
N GLU A 175 -9.62 15.42 -3.01
CA GLU A 175 -9.22 16.41 -4.00
C GLU A 175 -8.15 15.85 -4.94
N LEU A 176 -8.30 16.10 -6.25
CA LEU A 176 -7.28 15.70 -7.22
C LEU A 176 -6.00 16.49 -6.96
N ALA A 177 -4.91 15.78 -6.72
CA ALA A 177 -3.63 16.35 -6.32
C ALA A 177 -2.56 16.19 -7.41
N LEU A 178 -2.68 15.12 -8.21
CA LEU A 178 -1.75 14.78 -9.28
C LEU A 178 -2.49 14.26 -10.50
N ASP A 179 -2.06 14.67 -11.68
CA ASP A 179 -2.49 14.12 -12.95
C ASP A 179 -1.35 14.18 -13.97
N VAL A 180 -0.69 13.04 -14.18
CA VAL A 180 0.42 12.90 -15.14
C VAL A 180 -0.02 11.92 -16.21
N ASP A 181 -0.18 12.37 -17.46
CA ASP A 181 -0.76 11.59 -18.57
C ASP A 181 0.19 11.36 -19.75
N THR A 182 1.48 11.65 -19.55
CA THR A 182 2.54 11.60 -20.58
C THR A 182 3.47 10.40 -20.43
N LEU A 183 3.09 9.38 -19.65
CA LEU A 183 4.00 8.32 -19.22
C LEU A 183 4.07 7.18 -20.24
N ARG A 184 5.28 6.66 -20.47
CA ARG A 184 5.51 5.37 -21.13
C ARG A 184 5.89 4.36 -20.04
N LEU A 185 4.89 3.64 -19.54
CA LEU A 185 5.04 2.68 -18.43
C LEU A 185 5.44 1.28 -18.93
N ARG A 186 5.14 0.95 -20.18
CA ARG A 186 5.43 -0.36 -20.77
C ARG A 186 5.62 -0.31 -22.28
N ASP A 187 6.27 -1.33 -22.80
CA ASP A 187 6.42 -1.60 -24.24
C ASP A 187 5.77 -2.90 -24.71
N TYR A 188 5.33 -3.73 -23.76
CA TYR A 188 4.72 -5.03 -24.02
C TYR A 188 3.40 -5.15 -23.25
N ASP A 189 2.36 -5.65 -23.91
CA ASP A 189 1.01 -5.72 -23.35
C ASP A 189 0.90 -6.76 -22.23
N THR A 190 1.89 -7.65 -22.14
CA THR A 190 2.13 -8.57 -21.04
C THR A 190 2.50 -7.87 -19.73
N VAL A 191 3.02 -6.64 -19.78
CA VAL A 191 3.30 -5.82 -18.59
C VAL A 191 2.02 -5.09 -18.19
N LYS A 192 1.50 -5.45 -17.01
CA LYS A 192 0.27 -4.90 -16.42
C LYS A 192 0.56 -4.27 -15.05
N VAL A 193 -0.44 -3.65 -14.43
CA VAL A 193 -0.42 -3.47 -12.96
C VAL A 193 -0.60 -4.85 -12.33
N ASP A 194 0.41 -5.33 -11.61
CA ASP A 194 0.43 -6.71 -11.12
C ASP A 194 0.87 -6.84 -9.65
N LYS A 195 1.32 -5.75 -9.02
CA LYS A 195 1.80 -5.71 -7.65
C LYS A 195 1.34 -4.45 -6.94
N PHE A 196 1.04 -4.58 -5.65
CA PHE A 196 1.02 -3.45 -4.72
C PHE A 196 2.27 -3.52 -3.85
N TYR A 197 2.99 -2.42 -3.73
CA TYR A 197 4.23 -2.34 -2.98
C TYR A 197 4.04 -1.45 -1.76
N LEU A 198 3.92 -2.06 -0.58
CA LEU A 198 4.09 -1.38 0.70
C LEU A 198 5.59 -1.18 0.95
N SER A 199 6.15 -0.11 0.37
CA SER A 199 7.54 0.30 0.54
C SER A 199 7.56 1.59 1.33
N THR A 200 7.98 1.53 2.59
CA THR A 200 8.02 2.73 3.42
C THR A 200 9.20 2.77 4.38
N PHE A 201 9.89 3.91 4.38
CA PHE A 201 11.12 4.21 5.11
C PHE A 201 11.54 5.65 4.84
N HIS A 202 12.27 6.28 5.76
CA HIS A 202 13.04 7.50 5.48
C HIS A 202 14.16 7.21 4.50
N GLY A 203 14.37 8.06 3.48
CA GLY A 203 15.57 7.90 2.65
C GLY A 203 15.52 8.47 1.26
N GLY A 204 16.43 7.97 0.42
CA GLY A 204 17.74 8.60 0.23
C GLY A 204 18.81 7.62 0.75
N SER A 205 20.07 8.03 0.87
CA SER A 205 21.14 7.12 1.32
C SER A 205 22.09 7.72 2.37
N SER A 206 21.99 9.03 2.66
CA SER A 206 22.83 9.74 3.63
C SER A 206 22.16 9.86 5.00
N ALA A 207 22.95 10.16 6.04
CA ALA A 207 22.46 10.26 7.42
C ALA A 207 21.45 11.40 7.66
N GLU A 208 21.50 12.46 6.85
CA GLU A 208 20.55 13.59 6.85
C GLU A 208 19.10 13.20 6.51
N TRP A 209 18.88 12.01 5.95
CA TRP A 209 17.54 11.49 5.70
C TRP A 209 16.94 10.85 6.96
N ALA A 210 17.78 10.46 7.92
CA ALA A 210 17.36 9.69 9.06
C ALA A 210 16.61 10.55 10.08
N PRO A 211 15.57 10.02 10.73
CA PRO A 211 14.95 10.71 11.85
C PRO A 211 15.89 10.70 13.06
N THR A 212 15.84 11.75 13.88
CA THR A 212 16.66 11.92 15.09
C THR A 212 16.11 11.17 16.31
N HIS A 213 14.86 10.70 16.20
CA HIS A 213 14.18 9.87 17.20
C HIS A 213 13.22 8.88 16.50
N ASP A 214 12.67 7.94 17.28
CA ASP A 214 11.73 6.97 16.74
C ASP A 214 10.43 7.66 16.29
N CYS A 215 10.10 7.52 15.02
CA CYS A 215 8.90 8.08 14.41
C CYS A 215 7.88 6.96 14.11
N PHE A 216 6.60 7.32 13.94
CA PHE A 216 5.53 6.34 13.70
C PHE A 216 4.56 6.82 12.64
N ILE A 217 4.11 5.88 11.79
CA ILE A 217 3.01 6.09 10.85
C ILE A 217 1.98 4.99 11.06
N ARG A 218 0.69 5.36 11.13
CA ARG A 218 -0.42 4.41 11.12
C ARG A 218 -1.02 4.34 9.72
N TYR A 219 -1.50 3.16 9.36
CA TYR A 219 -2.15 2.87 8.09
C TYR A 219 -3.43 2.08 8.34
N ASP A 220 -4.44 2.35 7.52
CA ASP A 220 -5.68 1.58 7.51
C ASP A 220 -6.31 1.54 6.11
N ASN A 221 -7.35 0.72 5.94
CA ASN A 221 -8.25 0.69 4.78
C ASN A 221 -7.56 0.47 3.42
N PHE A 222 -6.47 -0.31 3.40
CA PHE A 222 -5.83 -0.73 2.16
C PHE A 222 -6.82 -1.40 1.22
N THR A 223 -6.96 -0.85 0.02
CA THR A 223 -7.83 -1.36 -1.04
C THR A 223 -7.07 -1.34 -2.35
N VAL A 224 -7.18 -2.41 -3.14
CA VAL A 224 -6.71 -2.44 -4.53
C VAL A 224 -7.84 -3.02 -5.38
N SER A 225 -8.21 -2.34 -6.45
CA SER A 225 -9.38 -2.70 -7.26
C SER A 225 -9.22 -2.34 -8.73
N THR A 226 -9.83 -3.12 -9.61
CA THR A 226 -10.03 -2.70 -11.00
C THR A 226 -11.17 -1.71 -11.15
N ASP A 227 -12.07 -1.66 -10.16
CA ASP A 227 -13.19 -0.72 -10.11
C ASP A 227 -12.74 0.58 -9.45
N SER A 228 -13.43 1.68 -9.75
CA SER A 228 -13.15 2.97 -9.12
C SER A 228 -13.32 2.90 -7.60
N ILE A 229 -12.42 3.56 -6.87
CA ILE A 229 -12.49 3.70 -5.42
C ILE A 229 -12.99 5.10 -5.08
N ALA A 230 -13.87 5.21 -4.06
CA ALA A 230 -14.29 6.50 -3.54
C ALA A 230 -13.10 7.32 -3.03
N VAL A 231 -12.98 8.55 -3.53
CA VAL A 231 -11.85 9.45 -3.25
C VAL A 231 -11.91 10.07 -1.85
N LYS A 232 -13.11 10.18 -1.28
CA LYS A 232 -13.32 10.53 0.14
C LYS A 232 -13.49 9.28 0.97
N ALA A 233 -13.06 9.31 2.23
CA ALA A 233 -13.41 8.27 3.18
C ALA A 233 -14.93 8.34 3.40
N GLY A 234 -15.62 7.20 3.39
CA GLY A 234 -16.99 7.15 3.87
C GLY A 234 -16.98 7.39 5.38
N ALA A 235 -17.95 8.14 5.92
CA ALA A 235 -18.15 8.18 7.36
C ALA A 235 -18.38 6.73 7.87
N PRO A 236 -17.94 6.39 9.09
CA PRO A 236 -18.33 5.14 9.73
C PRO A 236 -19.86 5.09 9.75
N ASP A 237 -20.44 4.02 9.19
CA ASP A 237 -21.88 3.82 9.21
C ASP A 237 -22.33 3.54 10.64
N THR A 238 -22.89 4.55 11.31
CA THR A 238 -23.44 4.45 12.67
C THR A 238 -24.94 4.11 12.66
N SER A 239 -25.54 3.80 11.50
CA SER A 239 -26.96 3.52 11.39
C SER A 239 -27.27 2.02 11.41
N GLY A 240 -27.45 1.48 12.61
CA GLY A 240 -27.70 0.06 12.82
C GLY A 240 -28.67 -0.30 13.95
N THR A 241 -29.64 0.55 14.30
CA THR A 241 -30.84 0.11 15.03
C THR A 241 -32.08 0.66 14.34
N CYS A 242 -32.81 -0.20 13.65
CA CYS A 242 -34.18 0.08 13.24
C CYS A 242 -35.10 -0.56 14.28
N GLU A 243 -35.50 0.20 15.30
CA GLU A 243 -36.68 -0.13 16.10
C GLU A 243 -37.88 0.59 15.47
N GLY A 244 -38.88 -0.16 14.99
CA GLY A 244 -40.14 0.40 14.51
C GLY A 244 -40.80 -0.37 13.36
N GLU A 245 -42.03 -0.82 13.59
CA GLU A 245 -42.88 -1.54 12.64
C GLU A 245 -43.42 -0.60 11.54
N ASN A 246 -42.68 -0.46 10.43
CA ASN A 246 -43.24 -0.29 9.08
C ASN A 246 -42.11 -0.13 8.05
N CYS A 247 -41.82 -1.18 7.30
CA CYS A 247 -41.00 -1.08 6.09
C CYS A 247 -41.81 -1.62 4.92
N GLY A 248 -42.60 -0.73 4.31
CA GLY A 248 -43.36 -0.97 3.10
C GLY A 248 -42.49 -0.80 1.85
N GLN A 249 -42.64 -1.78 0.97
CA GLN A 249 -42.25 -1.93 -0.44
C GLN A 249 -41.69 -0.71 -1.20
N ASP A 250 -40.45 -0.83 -1.68
CA ASP A 250 -39.96 -0.19 -2.91
C ASP A 250 -38.83 -1.06 -3.53
N PRO A 251 -38.83 -1.39 -4.84
CA PRO A 251 -37.89 -2.33 -5.43
C PRO A 251 -36.74 -1.60 -6.14
N GLU A 252 -35.70 -1.23 -5.39
CA GLU A 252 -34.28 -1.15 -5.83
C GLU A 252 -33.42 -0.64 -4.67
N ARG A 253 -33.44 -1.36 -3.54
CA ARG A 253 -32.56 -1.07 -2.41
C ARG A 253 -31.27 -1.87 -2.60
N ILE A 254 -30.16 -1.18 -2.83
CA ILE A 254 -28.82 -1.71 -2.62
C ILE A 254 -28.80 -2.31 -1.21
N MET A 255 -28.67 -3.64 -1.12
CA MET A 255 -28.63 -4.36 0.15
C MET A 255 -27.48 -3.78 0.99
N PRO A 256 -27.74 -3.24 2.19
CA PRO A 256 -26.65 -2.86 3.09
C PRO A 256 -25.88 -4.12 3.45
N ARG A 257 -24.57 -4.08 3.23
CA ARG A 257 -23.65 -5.14 3.66
C ARG A 257 -23.66 -5.15 5.19
N ALA A 258 -24.46 -6.04 5.78
CA ALA A 258 -24.43 -6.29 7.21
C ALA A 258 -22.99 -6.57 7.65
N GLN A 259 -22.39 -5.64 8.39
CA GLN A 259 -21.14 -5.88 9.09
C GLN A 259 -21.43 -6.72 10.33
N ASN A 260 -21.71 -8.01 10.13
CA ASN A 260 -21.32 -8.99 11.14
C ASN A 260 -19.79 -9.14 11.04
N ARG A 261 -19.04 -8.14 11.51
CA ARG A 261 -17.69 -8.38 12.03
C ARG A 261 -17.90 -9.16 13.33
N ALA A 262 -18.19 -10.46 13.20
CA ALA A 262 -17.94 -11.38 14.27
C ALA A 262 -16.49 -11.14 14.69
N THR A 263 -16.25 -10.94 15.97
CA THR A 263 -14.93 -11.01 16.58
C THR A 263 -14.41 -12.43 16.36
N VAL A 264 -13.90 -12.70 15.17
CA VAL A 264 -13.25 -13.97 14.86
C VAL A 264 -11.90 -13.91 15.57
N ALA A 265 -11.78 -14.68 16.66
CA ALA A 265 -10.51 -14.88 17.33
C ALA A 265 -9.44 -15.26 16.28
N PRO A 266 -8.21 -14.74 16.39
CA PRO A 266 -7.16 -15.03 15.43
C PRO A 266 -6.96 -16.55 15.27
N VAL A 267 -7.01 -17.02 14.03
CA VAL A 267 -6.82 -18.43 13.71
C VAL A 267 -5.32 -18.74 13.77
N GLU A 268 -4.89 -19.50 14.78
CA GLU A 268 -3.50 -19.99 14.82
C GLU A 268 -3.27 -20.93 13.63
N THR A 269 -2.25 -20.66 12.82
CA THR A 269 -1.85 -21.53 11.71
C THR A 269 -0.52 -22.19 12.01
N TYR A 270 -0.45 -23.49 11.79
CA TYR A 270 0.78 -24.27 11.95
C TYR A 270 1.49 -24.40 10.61
N ARG A 271 2.80 -24.13 10.60
CA ARG A 271 3.69 -24.30 9.45
C ARG A 271 4.96 -25.05 9.84
N ILE A 272 5.47 -25.88 8.94
CA ILE A 272 6.79 -26.54 9.03
C ILE A 272 7.56 -26.18 7.77
N ASP A 273 8.77 -25.62 7.90
CA ASP A 273 9.60 -25.17 6.79
C ASP A 273 8.85 -24.28 5.78
N GLY A 274 8.05 -23.34 6.30
CA GLY A 274 7.22 -22.42 5.50
C GLY A 274 5.96 -23.04 4.87
N THR A 275 5.81 -24.36 4.89
CA THR A 275 4.66 -25.09 4.33
C THR A 275 3.50 -25.15 5.33
N PHE A 276 2.28 -24.83 4.87
CA PHE A 276 1.07 -24.89 5.69
C PHE A 276 0.69 -26.33 6.06
N VAL A 277 0.51 -26.59 7.37
CA VAL A 277 0.15 -27.92 7.90
C VAL A 277 -1.14 -27.94 8.72
N GLY A 278 -1.72 -26.78 9.07
CA GLY A 278 -3.05 -26.76 9.72
C GLY A 278 -3.47 -25.41 10.30
N ARG A 279 -4.72 -25.35 10.78
CA ARG A 279 -5.33 -24.22 11.50
C ARG A 279 -5.94 -24.72 12.80
N LYS A 280 -5.91 -23.92 13.87
CA LYS A 280 -6.63 -24.20 15.11
C LYS A 280 -8.04 -23.60 15.04
N ASN A 281 -9.04 -24.47 14.86
CA ASN A 281 -10.33 -24.50 15.58
C ASN A 281 -11.38 -25.38 14.85
N THR A 282 -11.80 -26.48 15.50
CA THR A 282 -13.13 -27.16 15.53
C THR A 282 -13.09 -28.67 15.83
N PHE A 283 -11.93 -29.32 16.02
CA PHE A 283 -11.87 -30.77 16.27
C PHE A 283 -11.12 -31.15 17.56
N PRO A 284 -11.57 -32.20 18.29
CA PRO A 284 -10.97 -32.62 19.55
C PRO A 284 -9.53 -33.11 19.39
N ASP A 285 -8.74 -32.91 20.44
CA ASP A 285 -7.31 -33.24 20.53
C ASP A 285 -7.02 -34.69 20.08
N GLY A 286 -6.06 -34.86 19.15
CA GLY A 286 -5.48 -36.18 18.84
C GLY A 286 -5.32 -36.55 17.36
N THR A 287 -5.73 -35.72 16.41
CA THR A 287 -5.63 -36.06 14.98
C THR A 287 -4.19 -36.07 14.45
N THR A 288 -3.81 -37.19 13.84
CA THR A 288 -2.53 -37.35 13.12
C THR A 288 -2.72 -36.90 11.68
N HIS A 289 -1.89 -35.98 11.19
CA HIS A 289 -1.99 -35.45 9.82
C HIS A 289 -0.91 -36.04 8.91
N GLN A 290 -1.29 -36.46 7.70
CA GLN A 290 -0.36 -36.87 6.65
C GLN A 290 0.07 -35.67 5.81
N LEU A 291 1.36 -35.41 5.75
CA LEU A 291 1.96 -34.41 4.87
C LEU A 291 2.05 -34.95 3.43
N LYS A 292 2.09 -34.02 2.45
CA LYS A 292 2.24 -34.36 1.02
C LYS A 292 3.51 -35.18 0.69
N ASN A 293 4.49 -35.20 1.60
CA ASN A 293 5.71 -36.00 1.48
C ASN A 293 5.60 -37.38 2.18
N GLY A 294 4.40 -37.82 2.58
CA GLY A 294 4.16 -39.12 3.22
C GLY A 294 4.47 -39.18 4.71
N LYS A 295 5.11 -38.15 5.29
CA LYS A 295 5.39 -38.10 6.74
C LYS A 295 4.13 -37.79 7.53
N ARG A 296 3.96 -38.46 8.67
CA ARG A 296 2.88 -38.21 9.63
C ARG A 296 3.36 -37.29 10.73
N VAL A 297 2.61 -36.24 11.03
CA VAL A 297 2.89 -35.33 12.15
C VAL A 297 1.74 -35.43 13.14
N LYS A 298 2.08 -35.68 14.41
CA LYS A 298 1.16 -35.61 15.54
C LYS A 298 1.35 -34.26 16.21
N VAL A 299 0.32 -33.43 16.21
CA VAL A 299 0.32 -32.19 16.98
C VAL A 299 0.12 -32.57 18.45
N VAL A 300 1.11 -32.28 19.29
CA VAL A 300 1.05 -32.46 20.75
C VAL A 300 1.07 -31.06 21.37
N ARG A 301 0.25 -30.85 22.40
CA ARG A 301 0.17 -29.58 23.14
C ARG A 301 1.53 -29.14 23.68
#